data_AF-A0A6I2SRS0-F1
#
_entry.id   AF-A0A6I2SRS0-F1
#
_cell.length_a   1.000
_cell.length_b   1.000
_cell.length_c   1.000
_cell.angle_alpha   90.00
_cell.angle_beta   90.00
_cell.angle_gamma   90.00
#
_symmetry.space_group_name_H-M   'P 1'
#
loop_
_entity.id
_entity.type
_entity.pdbx_description
1 polymer ?
#
loop_
_entity_poly.entity_id
_entity_poly.type
_entity_poly.pdbx_seq_one_letter_code
_entity_poly.pdbx_strand_id
1 'polypeptide(L)'
;MACRQCGTCCVAPDISALDKPLGERCRHLLPTGLCDIYATRPAVCASYRPDDLCGLITAPTLDERVANYLRLFGLAAAPVEVSGRSEA
;
A
#
# COMPACT_ATOMS: atom_id res chain seq x y z
N MET A 1 -8.41 15.67 -0.32
CA MET A 1 -7.04 16.16 -0.06
C MET A 1 -6.20 16.04 -1.34
N ALA A 2 -5.01 16.67 -1.42
CA ALA A 2 -4.07 16.42 -2.52
C ALA A 2 -3.42 15.04 -2.38
N CYS A 3 -3.06 14.41 -3.51
CA CYS A 3 -2.35 13.11 -3.48
C CYS A 3 -0.98 13.27 -2.83
N ARG A 4 -0.70 12.46 -1.79
CA ARG A 4 0.59 12.48 -1.07
C ARG A 4 1.66 11.58 -1.71
N GLN A 5 1.37 10.98 -2.86
CA GLN A 5 2.28 10.04 -3.53
C GLN A 5 2.73 8.89 -2.59
N CYS A 6 1.84 8.49 -1.68
CA CYS A 6 2.07 7.45 -0.68
C CYS A 6 2.13 6.04 -1.27
N GLY A 7 1.70 5.86 -2.52
CA GLY A 7 1.64 4.54 -3.17
C GLY A 7 0.48 3.66 -2.72
N THR A 8 -0.44 4.15 -1.86
CA THR A 8 -1.60 3.38 -1.36
C THR A 8 -2.42 2.76 -2.48
N CYS A 9 -2.82 3.55 -3.47
CA CYS A 9 -3.55 3.05 -4.65
C CYS A 9 -2.76 2.01 -5.48
N CYS A 10 -1.45 1.92 -5.30
CA CYS A 10 -0.58 0.98 -6.00
C CYS A 10 -0.29 -0.30 -5.18
N VAL A 11 -0.56 -0.31 -3.87
CA VAL A 11 -0.43 -1.48 -2.99
C VAL A 11 -1.80 -2.00 -2.51
N ALA A 12 -2.87 -1.25 -2.80
CA ALA A 12 -4.23 -1.64 -2.46
C ALA A 12 -4.63 -2.89 -3.26
N PRO A 13 -4.93 -4.01 -2.59
CA PRO A 13 -5.41 -5.23 -3.21
C PRO A 13 -6.87 -5.10 -3.67
N ASP A 14 -7.63 -4.17 -3.07
CA ASP A 14 -9.09 -4.04 -3.24
C ASP A 14 -9.51 -3.16 -4.42
N ILE A 15 -8.57 -2.79 -5.30
CA ILE A 15 -9.01 -2.33 -6.62
C ILE A 15 -9.47 -3.57 -7.38
N SER A 16 -10.70 -4.02 -7.07
CA SER A 16 -11.34 -5.24 -7.58
C SER A 16 -11.34 -5.35 -9.11
N ALA A 17 -11.05 -4.26 -9.82
CA ALA A 17 -10.93 -4.19 -11.27
C ALA A 17 -9.48 -4.34 -11.80
N LEU A 18 -8.49 -4.62 -10.95
CA LEU A 18 -7.07 -4.60 -11.30
C LEU A 18 -6.39 -5.99 -11.29
N ASP A 19 -7.16 -7.08 -11.07
CA ASP A 19 -6.71 -8.48 -11.15
C ASP A 19 -5.36 -8.71 -10.46
N LYS A 20 -5.21 -8.15 -9.25
CA LYS A 20 -3.99 -8.29 -8.46
C LYS A 20 -4.21 -9.18 -7.25
N PRO A 21 -3.32 -10.16 -7.02
CA PRO A 21 -3.32 -10.89 -5.76
C PRO A 21 -3.08 -9.94 -4.58
N LEU A 22 -3.73 -10.26 -3.47
CA LEU A 22 -3.69 -9.50 -2.23
C LEU A 22 -2.25 -9.27 -1.77
N GLY A 23 -1.86 -8.00 -1.58
CA GLY A 23 -0.54 -7.62 -1.06
C GLY A 23 0.57 -7.48 -2.10
N GLU A 24 0.31 -7.75 -3.39
CA GLU A 24 1.32 -7.54 -4.42
C GLU A 24 1.44 -6.08 -4.89
N ARG A 25 2.68 -5.64 -5.03
CA ARG A 25 3.01 -4.30 -5.52
C ARG A 25 2.57 -4.15 -6.97
N CYS A 26 2.00 -2.99 -7.31
CA CYS A 26 1.75 -2.65 -8.70
C CYS A 26 3.05 -2.64 -9.52
N ARG A 27 3.00 -3.21 -10.74
CA ARG A 27 4.09 -3.15 -11.72
C ARG A 27 4.57 -1.72 -12.07
N HIS A 28 3.71 -0.72 -11.88
CA HIS A 28 4.03 0.69 -12.14
C HIS A 28 4.51 1.44 -10.88
N LEU A 29 4.63 0.76 -9.74
CA LEU A 29 5.13 1.37 -8.51
C LEU A 29 6.66 1.29 -8.52
N LEU A 30 7.29 2.45 -8.61
CA LEU A 30 8.73 2.56 -8.53
C LEU A 30 9.22 2.27 -7.09
N PRO A 31 10.49 1.87 -6.92
CA PRO A 31 11.10 1.71 -5.59
C PRO A 31 11.05 2.98 -4.74
N THR A 32 10.97 4.15 -5.39
CA THR A 32 10.80 5.46 -4.75
C THR A 32 9.40 5.69 -4.18
N GLY A 33 8.46 4.76 -4.39
CA GLY A 33 7.06 4.84 -3.94
C GLY A 33 6.17 5.70 -4.85
N LEU A 34 6.68 6.10 -6.02
CA LEU A 34 5.95 6.88 -7.02
C LEU A 34 5.34 5.97 -8.09
N CYS A 35 4.17 6.35 -8.60
CA CYS A 35 3.58 5.68 -9.75
C CYS A 35 4.22 6.22 -11.04
N ASP A 36 4.86 5.34 -11.79
CA ASP A 36 5.54 5.66 -13.05
C ASP A 36 4.58 6.23 -14.12
N ILE A 37 3.33 5.79 -14.10
CA ILE A 37 2.28 6.23 -15.04
C ILE A 37 1.29 7.21 -14.41
N TYR A 38 1.66 7.97 -13.37
CA TYR A 38 0.71 8.78 -12.59
C TYR A 38 -0.17 9.71 -13.45
N ALA A 39 0.41 10.32 -14.49
CA ALA A 39 -0.30 11.23 -15.41
C ALA A 39 -1.24 10.50 -16.39
N THR A 40 -0.94 9.25 -16.72
CA THR A 40 -1.66 8.43 -17.72
C THR A 40 -2.43 7.27 -17.06
N ARG A 41 -2.74 7.41 -15.77
CA ARG A 41 -3.40 6.37 -14.98
C ARG A 41 -4.74 5.97 -15.63
N PRO A 42 -5.03 4.66 -15.75
CA PRO A 42 -6.32 4.19 -16.24
C PRO A 42 -7.45 4.62 -15.30
N ALA A 43 -8.69 4.63 -15.81
CA ALA A 43 -9.87 5.10 -15.09
C ALA A 43 -10.00 4.48 -13.69
N VAL A 44 -9.68 3.19 -13.55
CA VAL A 44 -9.71 2.49 -12.27
C VAL A 44 -8.77 3.09 -11.22
N CYS A 45 -7.55 3.49 -11.61
CA CYS A 45 -6.58 4.14 -10.74
C CYS A 45 -6.91 5.62 -10.50
N ALA A 46 -7.51 6.29 -11.49
CA ALA A 46 -7.91 7.69 -11.40
C ALA A 46 -9.17 7.90 -10.53
N SER A 47 -10.03 6.88 -10.45
CA SER A 47 -11.20 6.86 -9.57
C SER A 47 -10.85 6.79 -8.09
N TYR A 48 -9.65 6.28 -7.74
CA TYR A 48 -9.16 6.29 -6.36
C TYR A 48 -8.87 7.72 -5.90
N ARG A 49 -9.64 8.21 -4.92
CA ARG A 49 -9.50 9.58 -4.41
C ARG A 49 -8.58 9.63 -3.18
N PRO A 50 -7.66 10.61 -3.10
CA PRO A 50 -6.83 10.79 -1.91
C PRO A 50 -7.63 11.23 -0.68
N ASP A 51 -7.42 10.52 0.42
CA ASP A 51 -8.07 10.69 1.72
C ASP A 51 -7.05 10.62 2.87
N ASP A 52 -7.54 10.51 4.11
CA ASP A 52 -6.71 10.42 5.32
C ASP A 52 -5.86 9.15 5.37
N LEU A 53 -6.30 8.08 4.71
CA LEU A 53 -5.56 6.82 4.61
C LEU A 53 -4.20 7.04 3.98
N CYS A 54 -4.08 7.98 3.03
CA CYS A 54 -2.80 8.36 2.43
C CYS A 54 -1.78 8.84 3.49
N GLY A 55 -2.24 9.53 4.53
CA GLY A 55 -1.40 9.99 5.64
C GLY A 55 -0.96 8.86 6.56
N LEU A 56 -1.84 7.91 6.85
CA LEU A 56 -1.57 6.79 7.75
C LEU A 56 -0.60 5.76 7.17
N ILE A 57 -0.53 5.67 5.83
CA ILE A 57 0.31 4.68 5.16
C ILE A 57 1.67 5.23 4.77
N THR A 58 1.80 6.56 4.63
CA THR A 58 3.05 7.20 4.23
C THR A 58 4.19 6.80 5.17
N ALA A 59 5.25 6.23 4.60
CA ALA A 59 6.45 5.84 5.33
C ALA A 59 7.70 6.02 4.45
N PRO A 60 8.91 6.06 5.04
CA PRO A 60 10.16 6.20 4.30
C PRO A 60 10.38 5.11 3.25
N THR A 61 10.03 3.86 3.58
CA THR A 61 10.24 2.71 2.69
C THR A 61 8.94 2.16 2.13
N LEU A 62 9.03 1.48 0.98
CA LEU A 62 7.87 0.82 0.37
C LEU A 62 7.37 -0.36 1.22
N ASP A 63 8.27 -1.10 1.86
CA ASP A 63 7.92 -2.20 2.76
C ASP A 63 7.13 -1.72 3.98
N GLU A 64 7.53 -0.61 4.60
CA GLU A 64 6.77 -0.01 5.71
C GLU A 64 5.38 0.48 5.26
N ARG A 65 5.24 1.00 4.05
CA ARG A 65 3.94 1.40 3.50
C ARG A 65 3.02 0.19 3.32
N VAL A 66 3.55 -0.91 2.75
CA VAL A 66 2.80 -2.17 2.62
C VAL A 66 2.41 -2.70 4.00
N ALA A 67 3.34 -2.72 4.96
CA ALA A 67 3.06 -3.15 6.33
C ALA A 67 1.99 -2.29 7.02
N ASN A 68 2.05 -0.96 6.86
CA ASN A 68 1.03 -0.05 7.39
C ASN A 68 -0.34 -0.32 6.80
N TYR A 69 -0.42 -0.55 5.48
CA TYR A 69 -1.67 -0.92 4.81
C TYR A 69 -2.22 -2.24 5.36
N LEU A 70 -1.41 -3.31 5.36
CA LEU A 70 -1.81 -4.62 5.85
C LEU A 70 -2.28 -4.57 7.31
N ARG A 71 -1.61 -3.81 8.16
CA ARG A 71 -2.01 -3.58 9.56
C ARG A 71 -3.34 -2.83 9.68
N LEU A 72 -3.54 -1.78 8.89
CA LEU A 72 -4.77 -0.97 8.94
C LEU A 72 -6.01 -1.75 8.50
N PHE A 73 -5.87 -2.65 7.53
CA PHE A 73 -6.96 -3.47 7.02
C PHE A 73 -7.07 -4.84 7.70
N GLY A 74 -6.21 -5.15 8.69
CA GLY A 74 -6.19 -6.46 9.34
C GLY A 74 -5.81 -7.61 8.39
N LEU A 75 -5.14 -7.30 7.28
CA LEU A 75 -4.70 -8.23 6.23
C LEU A 75 -3.26 -8.70 6.42
N ALA A 76 -2.57 -8.22 7.46
CA ALA A 76 -1.29 -8.78 7.84
C ALA A 76 -1.52 -10.27 8.15
N ALA A 77 -0.87 -11.15 7.38
CA ALA A 77 -0.77 -12.56 7.74
C ALA A 77 -0.37 -12.63 9.21
N ALA A 78 -1.01 -13.54 9.95
CA ALA A 78 -0.75 -13.80 11.36
C ALA A 78 0.76 -13.65 11.68
N PRO A 79 1.10 -13.06 12.84
CA PRO A 79 2.46 -12.68 13.15
C PRO A 79 3.42 -13.82 12.83
N VAL A 80 4.44 -13.55 12.01
CA VAL A 80 5.66 -14.35 12.09
C VAL A 80 6.09 -14.22 13.54
N GLU A 81 6.03 -15.33 14.28
CA GLU A 81 6.41 -15.40 15.67
C GLU A 81 7.78 -14.75 15.84
N VAL A 82 7.83 -13.59 16.50
CA VAL A 82 9.07 -13.09 17.08
C VAL A 82 9.36 -13.96 18.29
N SER A 83 9.89 -15.15 18.05
CA SER A 83 10.46 -16.00 19.08
C SER A 83 11.65 -15.25 19.70
N GLY A 84 11.39 -14.49 20.76
CA GLY A 84 12.45 -13.70 21.38
C GLY A 84 12.01 -12.68 22.41
N ARG A 85 11.06 -12.99 23.30
CA ARG A 85 11.09 -12.42 24.65
C ARG A 85 10.48 -13.38 25.65
N SER A 86 11.38 -14.13 26.26
CA SER A 86 11.17 -14.85 27.51
C SER A 86 10.81 -13.84 28.59
N GLU A 87 9.62 -13.94 29.15
CA GLU A 87 9.30 -13.37 30.46
C GLU A 87 9.77 -14.38 31.51
N ALA A 88 10.67 -13.92 32.38
CA ALA A 88 11.06 -14.55 33.64
C ALA A 88 11.11 -13.44 34.71
#